data_AF-A0A5S4YRP4-F1
#
_entry.id   AF-A0A5S4YRP4-F1
#
_cell.length_a   1.000
_cell.length_b   1.000
_cell.length_c   1.000
_cell.angle_alpha   90.00
_cell.angle_beta   90.00
_cell.angle_gamma   90.00
#
_symmetry.space_group_name_H-M   'P 1'
#
loop_
_entity.id
_entity.type
_entity.pdbx_description
1 polymer ?
#
loop_
_entity_poly.entity_id
_entity_poly.type
_entity_poly.pdbx_seq_one_letter_code
_entity_poly.pdbx_strand_id
1 'polypeptide(L)'
;MSSVLQFQRPYQGKSETSPSCQRLPDILANVAALLSQVQALDIQATDDARQAIFLLELANVCIRLIIGQTNLNEATRATLLAQSATIDMRIETARREAAHLF
;
A
#
# COMPACT_ATOMS: atom_id res chain seq x y z
N MET A 1 41.07 25.89 -5.36
CA MET A 1 40.26 26.15 -4.14
C MET A 1 39.04 25.23 -4.19
N SER A 2 39.17 23.97 -3.76
CA SER A 2 38.09 22.98 -3.80
C SER A 2 37.48 22.83 -2.41
N SER A 3 36.24 23.25 -2.26
CA SER A 3 35.42 22.94 -1.09
C SER A 3 34.91 21.50 -1.22
N VAL A 4 35.49 20.59 -0.43
CA VAL A 4 34.95 19.24 -0.27
C VAL A 4 33.78 19.36 0.71
N LEU A 5 32.55 19.15 0.22
CA LEU A 5 31.38 18.99 1.07
C LEU A 5 31.60 17.77 1.97
N GLN A 6 32.01 18.01 3.22
CA GLN A 6 32.04 16.96 4.23
C GLN A 6 30.61 16.59 4.56
N PHE A 7 30.19 15.41 4.07
CA PHE A 7 28.98 14.76 4.55
C PHE A 7 29.17 14.42 6.02
N GLN A 8 28.63 15.25 6.91
CA GLN A 8 28.42 14.90 8.31
C GLN A 8 27.53 13.66 8.35
N ARG A 9 28.07 12.54 8.85
CA ARG A 9 27.24 11.39 9.21
C ARG A 9 26.17 11.88 10.19
N PRO A 10 24.89 11.52 9.99
CA PRO A 10 23.87 11.85 10.96
C PRO A 10 24.29 11.24 12.30
N TYR A 11 24.28 12.09 13.32
CA TYR A 11 24.53 11.70 14.71
C TYR A 11 23.75 10.42 15.02
N GLN A 12 24.44 9.40 15.54
CA GLN A 12 23.81 8.32 16.32
C GLN A 12 23.30 8.91 17.63
N GLY A 13 22.35 9.83 17.53
CA GLY A 13 21.39 10.03 18.62
C GLY A 13 20.68 8.70 18.76
N LYS A 14 20.52 8.23 20.00
CA LYS A 14 19.63 7.11 20.30
C LYS A 14 18.24 7.51 19.82
N SER A 15 17.92 7.22 18.57
CA SER A 15 16.57 7.24 18.08
C SER A 15 15.89 6.06 18.74
N GLU A 16 15.39 6.28 19.95
CA GLU A 16 14.09 5.75 20.34
C GLU A 16 13.01 6.35 19.42
N THR A 17 13.21 6.24 18.10
CA THR A 17 12.07 6.07 17.22
C THR A 17 11.62 4.66 17.54
N SER A 18 10.78 4.55 18.58
CA SER A 18 9.82 3.47 18.68
C SER A 18 9.34 3.23 17.25
N PRO A 19 9.53 2.03 16.67
CA PRO A 19 8.90 1.74 15.39
C PRO A 19 7.46 2.15 15.60
N SER A 20 6.91 3.00 14.75
CA SER A 20 5.53 3.43 14.90
C SER A 20 4.71 2.15 14.92
N CYS A 21 4.36 1.70 16.12
CA CYS A 21 3.51 0.56 16.38
C CYS A 21 2.12 1.05 16.01
N GLN A 22 1.91 1.36 14.74
CA GLN A 22 0.59 1.35 14.15
C GLN A 22 0.08 -0.04 14.48
N ARG A 23 -0.91 -0.10 15.37
CA ARG A 23 -1.44 -1.38 15.77
C ARG A 23 -2.04 -1.98 14.51
N LEU A 24 -1.99 -3.31 14.38
CA LEU A 24 -2.60 -4.01 13.26
C LEU A 24 -4.00 -3.47 12.85
N PRO A 25 -4.90 -3.11 13.79
CA PRO A 25 -6.18 -2.50 13.46
C PRO A 25 -6.08 -1.16 12.71
N ASP A 26 -5.10 -0.33 13.05
CA ASP A 26 -4.87 0.97 12.40
C ASP A 26 -4.39 0.77 10.96
N ILE A 27 -3.52 -0.23 10.73
CA ILE A 27 -3.05 -0.59 9.40
C ILE A 27 -4.22 -1.12 8.56
N LEU A 28 -5.04 -1.99 9.13
CA LEU A 28 -6.24 -2.51 8.46
C LEU A 28 -7.27 -1.42 8.16
N ALA A 29 -7.45 -0.45 9.07
CA ALA A 29 -8.31 0.71 8.84
C ALA A 29 -7.79 1.59 7.70
N ASN A 30 -6.47 1.82 7.65
CA ASN A 30 -5.84 2.58 6.56
C ASN A 30 -5.99 1.85 5.21
N VAL A 31 -5.83 0.51 5.19
CA VAL A 31 -6.07 -0.30 3.99
C VAL A 31 -7.53 -0.21 3.55
N ALA A 32 -8.49 -0.30 4.48
CA ALA A 32 -9.91 -0.15 4.17
C ALA A 32 -10.24 1.24 3.61
N ALA A 33 -9.66 2.30 4.18
CA ALA A 33 -9.81 3.67 3.71
C ALA A 33 -9.22 3.85 2.30
N LEU A 34 -8.04 3.27 2.03
CA LEU A 34 -7.42 3.27 0.69
C LEU A 34 -8.32 2.57 -0.34
N LEU A 35 -8.87 1.40 -0.01
CA LEU A 35 -9.78 0.68 -0.90
C LEU A 35 -11.07 1.46 -1.17
N SER A 36 -11.60 2.13 -0.16
CA SER A 36 -12.77 3.00 -0.31
C SER A 36 -12.48 4.21 -1.20
N GLN A 37 -11.30 4.81 -1.10
CA GLN A 37 -10.89 5.93 -1.95
C GLN A 37 -10.77 5.49 -3.41
N VAL A 38 -10.15 4.33 -3.67
CA VAL A 38 -10.09 3.78 -5.03
C VAL A 38 -11.48 3.46 -5.57
N GLN A 39 -12.40 2.97 -4.74
CA GLN A 39 -13.77 2.70 -5.18
C GLN A 39 -14.58 3.97 -5.47
N ALA A 40 -14.23 5.09 -4.84
CA ALA A 40 -14.86 6.39 -5.07
C ALA A 40 -14.21 7.21 -6.18
N LEU A 41 -13.04 6.79 -6.69
CA LEU A 41 -12.42 7.40 -7.85
C LEU A 41 -13.24 7.05 -9.10
N ASP A 42 -13.92 8.04 -9.66
CA ASP A 42 -14.53 7.95 -10.98
C ASP A 42 -13.38 8.06 -12.01
N ILE A 43 -12.97 6.92 -12.56
CA ILE A 43 -11.81 6.81 -13.44
C ILE A 43 -12.17 7.42 -14.80
N GLN A 44 -11.97 8.75 -14.95
CA GLN A 44 -12.23 9.46 -16.20
C GLN A 44 -10.96 9.78 -16.99
N ALA A 45 -9.78 9.84 -16.35
CA ALA A 45 -8.51 10.10 -17.02
C ALA A 45 -7.50 8.94 -16.89
N THR A 46 -6.59 8.80 -17.87
CA THR A 46 -5.49 7.82 -17.85
C THR A 46 -4.58 7.94 -16.63
N ASP A 47 -4.42 9.15 -16.08
CA ASP A 47 -3.63 9.38 -14.87
C ASP A 47 -4.36 8.86 -13.61
N ASP A 48 -5.70 8.94 -13.58
CA ASP A 48 -6.53 8.37 -12.51
C ASP A 48 -6.42 6.84 -12.49
N ALA A 49 -6.34 6.21 -13.66
CA ALA A 49 -6.14 4.77 -13.78
C ALA A 49 -4.78 4.32 -13.23
N ARG A 50 -3.68 5.04 -13.54
CA ARG A 50 -2.36 4.73 -12.99
C ARG A 50 -2.32 4.91 -11.47
N GLN A 51 -2.94 5.97 -10.97
CA GLN A 51 -3.02 6.22 -9.52
C GLN A 51 -3.85 5.15 -8.82
N ALA A 52 -5.00 4.76 -9.38
CA ALA A 52 -5.83 3.69 -8.85
C ALA A 52 -5.08 2.35 -8.82
N ILE A 53 -4.37 1.98 -9.90
CA ILE A 53 -3.54 0.78 -9.95
C ILE A 53 -2.47 0.80 -8.86
N PHE A 54 -1.74 1.91 -8.71
CA PHE A 54 -0.71 2.05 -7.68
C PHE A 54 -1.27 1.87 -6.26
N LEU A 55 -2.40 2.52 -5.94
CA LEU A 55 -3.02 2.40 -4.62
C LEU A 55 -3.51 0.98 -4.34
N LEU A 56 -4.06 0.29 -5.35
CA LEU A 56 -4.47 -1.11 -5.24
C LEU A 56 -3.27 -2.04 -5.03
N GLU A 57 -2.19 -1.87 -5.78
CA GLU A 57 -0.97 -2.65 -5.62
C GLU A 57 -0.38 -2.46 -4.22
N LEU A 58 -0.31 -1.21 -3.74
CA LEU A 58 0.17 -0.90 -2.40
C LEU A 58 -0.70 -1.57 -1.32
N ALA A 59 -2.03 -1.43 -1.42
CA ALA A 59 -2.96 -2.07 -0.48
C ALA A 59 -2.79 -3.59 -0.45
N ASN A 60 -2.61 -4.21 -1.62
CA ASN A 60 -2.42 -5.65 -1.74
C ASN A 60 -1.10 -6.13 -1.11
N VAL A 61 -0.02 -5.38 -1.32
CA VAL A 61 1.29 -5.66 -0.69
C VAL A 61 1.16 -5.57 0.83
N CYS A 62 0.49 -4.55 1.36
CA CYS A 62 0.24 -4.42 2.80
C CYS A 62 -0.55 -5.63 3.35
N ILE A 63 -1.62 -6.05 2.67
CA ILE A 63 -2.41 -7.22 3.09
C ILE A 63 -1.55 -8.49 3.09
N ARG A 64 -0.76 -8.73 2.05
CA ARG A 64 0.11 -9.91 1.95
C ARG A 64 1.21 -9.91 3.01
N LEU A 65 1.79 -8.75 3.31
CA LEU A 65 2.74 -8.58 4.41
C LEU A 65 2.10 -8.91 5.77
N ILE A 66 0.89 -8.40 6.02
CA ILE A 66 0.14 -8.70 7.24
C ILE A 66 -0.11 -10.20 7.39
N ILE A 67 -0.56 -10.87 6.32
CA ILE A 67 -0.78 -12.32 6.31
C ILE A 67 0.51 -13.10 6.57
N GLY A 68 1.64 -12.66 6.00
CA GLY A 68 2.92 -13.35 6.11
C GLY A 68 3.65 -13.12 7.43
N GLN A 69 3.47 -11.96 8.05
CA GLN A 69 4.24 -11.54 9.23
C GLN A 69 3.46 -11.61 10.55
N THR A 70 2.12 -11.75 10.50
CA THR A 70 1.27 -11.70 11.69
C THR A 70 0.60 -13.05 11.94
N ASN A 71 0.60 -13.52 13.19
CA ASN A 71 -0.22 -14.65 13.61
C ASN A 71 -1.70 -14.21 13.69
N LEU A 72 -2.39 -14.33 12.57
CA LEU A 72 -3.81 -14.05 12.44
C LEU A 72 -4.62 -15.31 12.77
N ASN A 73 -5.82 -15.13 13.32
CA ASN A 73 -6.79 -16.22 13.35
C ASN A 73 -7.20 -16.60 11.91
N GLU A 74 -7.68 -17.83 11.75
CA GLU A 74 -7.97 -18.41 10.44
C GLU A 74 -9.06 -17.64 9.67
N ALA A 75 -10.09 -17.14 10.37
CA ALA A 75 -11.16 -16.36 9.76
C ALA A 75 -10.67 -15.00 9.21
N THR A 76 -9.84 -14.28 9.97
CA THR A 76 -9.23 -13.01 9.57
C THR A 76 -8.25 -13.24 8.42
N ARG A 77 -7.46 -14.31 8.48
CA ARG A 77 -6.56 -14.69 7.39
C ARG A 77 -7.33 -15.00 6.10
N ALA A 78 -8.40 -15.78 6.18
CA ALA A 78 -9.25 -16.11 5.03
C ALA A 78 -9.90 -14.86 4.43
N THR A 79 -10.39 -13.95 5.28
CA THR A 79 -10.97 -12.66 4.84
C THR A 79 -9.94 -11.81 4.10
N LEU A 80 -8.73 -11.68 4.65
CA LEU A 80 -7.66 -10.91 4.03
C LEU A 80 -7.18 -11.54 2.71
N LEU A 81 -7.13 -12.86 2.62
CA LEU A 81 -6.83 -13.56 1.36
C LEU A 81 -7.91 -13.30 0.30
N ALA A 82 -9.19 -13.35 0.68
CA ALA A 82 -10.30 -13.03 -0.23
C ALA A 82 -10.27 -11.56 -0.69
N GLN A 83 -9.92 -10.64 0.21
CA GLN A 83 -9.71 -9.23 -0.15
C GLN A 83 -8.51 -9.06 -1.09
N SER A 84 -7.39 -9.72 -0.83
CA SER A 84 -6.21 -9.71 -1.70
C SER A 84 -6.56 -10.18 -3.12
N ALA A 85 -7.29 -11.29 -3.25
CA ALA A 85 -7.74 -11.80 -4.54
C ALA A 85 -8.70 -10.83 -5.26
N THR A 86 -9.56 -10.14 -4.52
CA THR A 86 -10.45 -9.11 -5.07
C THR A 86 -9.67 -7.91 -5.60
N ILE A 87 -8.62 -7.49 -4.89
CA ILE A 87 -7.73 -6.42 -5.32
C ILE A 87 -6.95 -6.82 -6.57
N ASP A 88 -6.43 -8.05 -6.62
CA ASP A 88 -5.75 -8.58 -7.82
C ASP A 88 -6.66 -8.51 -9.06
N MET A 89 -7.93 -8.93 -8.92
CA MET A 89 -8.90 -8.80 -10.02
C MET A 89 -9.13 -7.34 -10.43
N ARG A 90 -9.24 -6.41 -9.48
CA ARG A 90 -9.43 -4.98 -9.77
C ARG A 90 -8.23 -4.35 -10.48
N ILE A 91 -7.01 -4.74 -10.09
CA ILE A 91 -5.78 -4.30 -10.77
C ILE A 91 -5.79 -4.77 -12.22
N GLU A 92 -6.13 -6.04 -12.47
CA GLU A 92 -6.18 -6.58 -13.83
C GLU A 92 -7.29 -5.95 -14.69
N THR A 93 -8.43 -5.59 -14.10
CA THR A 93 -9.47 -4.82 -14.78
C THR A 93 -8.98 -3.41 -15.10
N ALA A 94 -8.43 -2.69 -14.12
CA ALA A 94 -7.92 -1.34 -14.32
C ALA A 94 -6.77 -1.28 -15.34
N ARG A 95 -5.90 -2.30 -15.38
CA ARG A 95 -4.86 -2.44 -16.41
C ARG A 95 -5.45 -2.63 -17.80
N ARG A 96 -6.49 -3.46 -17.93
CA ARG A 96 -7.19 -3.65 -19.22
C ARG A 96 -7.88 -2.37 -19.69
N GLU A 97 -8.58 -1.69 -18.79
CA GLU A 97 -9.23 -0.41 -19.10
C GLU A 97 -8.21 0.66 -19.48
N ALA A 98 -7.10 0.77 -18.74
CA ALA A 98 -6.01 1.67 -19.08
C ALA A 98 -5.41 1.34 -20.45
N ALA A 99 -5.24 0.05 -20.80
CA ALA A 99 -4.73 -0.36 -22.11
C ALA A 99 -5.66 0.00 -23.27
N HIS A 100 -6.96 0.21 -23.03
CA HIS A 100 -7.89 0.72 -24.05
C HIS A 100 -7.85 2.24 -24.22
N LEU A 101 -7.18 2.96 -23.32
CA LEU A 101 -7.01 4.41 -23.37
C LEU A 101 -5.69 4.85 -24.04
N PHE A 102 -4.79 3.91 -24.36
CA PHE A 102 -3.53 4.12 -25.08
C PHE A 102 -3.57 3.47 -26.47
#